data_AF-A0AAE0DU46-F1
#
_entry.id   AF-A0AAE0DU46-F1
#
_cell.length_a   1.000
_cell.length_b   1.000
_cell.length_c   1.000
_cell.angle_alpha   90.00
_cell.angle_beta   90.00
_cell.angle_gamma   90.00
#
_symmetry.space_group_name_H-M   'P 1'
#
loop_
_entity.id
_entity.type
_entity.pdbx_description
1 polymer ?
#
loop_
_entity_poly.entity_id
_entity_poly.type
_entity_poly.pdbx_seq_one_letter_code
_entity_poly.pdbx_strand_id
1 'polypeptide(L)'
;MVLWKAAYPYCAVSDANLLEIGCIRNCMDDLMILWYFGLRGRLVKAPIIKSVIWLPPAPGLIKVDTDSAALSSPGVGGLGGVFCSCWAFVKGCFAISLDQAFAFEAELLTASLDH
;
A
#
# COMPACT_ATOMS: atom_id res chain seq x y z
N MET A 1 2.09 -20.88 2.40
CA MET A 1 2.52 -19.57 2.91
C MET A 1 3.36 -18.90 1.85
N VAL A 2 2.72 -18.10 0.98
CA VAL A 2 3.43 -17.25 0.01
C VAL A 2 2.90 -15.84 0.23
N LEU A 3 3.72 -15.06 0.91
CA LEU A 3 3.54 -13.63 1.13
C LEU A 3 3.71 -12.93 -0.22
N TRP A 4 2.65 -12.35 -0.78
CA TRP A 4 2.78 -11.40 -1.88
C TRP A 4 2.61 -9.98 -1.34
N LYS A 5 3.64 -9.49 -0.65
CA LYS A 5 3.96 -8.07 -0.71
C LYS A 5 5.03 -7.90 -1.77
N ALA A 6 4.76 -7.10 -2.78
CA ALA A 6 5.84 -6.40 -3.46
C ALA A 6 6.49 -5.51 -2.39
N ALA A 7 7.52 -6.04 -1.73
CA ALA A 7 8.36 -5.27 -0.83
C ALA A 7 9.17 -4.29 -1.68
N TYR A 8 8.58 -3.14 -1.98
CA TYR A 8 9.35 -1.98 -2.34
C TYR A 8 10.12 -1.52 -1.08
N PRO A 9 11.38 -1.08 -1.19
CA PRO A 9 12.05 -0.46 -0.06
C PRO A 9 11.21 0.73 0.39
N TYR A 10 10.66 0.66 1.60
CA TYR A 10 10.01 1.78 2.25
C TYR A 10 11.11 2.81 2.53
N CYS A 11 11.11 3.91 1.78
CA CYS A 11 11.78 5.11 2.26
C CYS A 11 10.87 5.69 3.34
N ALA A 12 11.19 5.42 4.60
CA ALA A 12 10.66 6.21 5.70
C ALA A 12 11.08 7.66 5.46
N VAL A 13 10.17 8.49 4.96
CA VAL A 13 10.32 9.94 5.02
C VAL A 13 9.90 10.35 6.43
N SER A 14 10.83 10.15 7.37
CA SER A 14 10.79 10.85 8.64
C SER A 14 11.14 12.32 8.38
N ASP A 15 10.26 13.19 8.86
CA ASP A 15 10.35 14.66 8.91
C ASP A 15 10.23 15.45 7.60
N ALA A 16 8.99 15.83 7.31
CA ALA A 16 8.68 17.16 6.80
C ALA A 16 7.38 17.65 7.45
N ASN A 17 7.44 17.98 8.73
CA ASN A 17 6.46 18.87 9.33
C ASN A 17 6.58 20.25 8.66
N LEU A 18 5.43 20.84 8.29
CA LEU A 18 5.23 22.22 7.83
C LEU A 18 5.50 22.54 6.35
N LEU A 19 4.73 21.96 5.43
CA LEU A 19 4.27 22.66 4.23
C LEU A 19 2.86 22.17 3.89
N GLU A 20 1.88 23.04 4.12
CA GLU A 20 0.46 22.83 3.85
C GLU A 20 0.22 22.16 2.49
N ILE A 21 -0.61 21.11 2.47
CA ILE A 21 -1.44 20.63 1.35
C ILE A 21 -0.84 20.95 -0.04
N GLY A 22 0.37 20.46 -0.28
CA GLY A 22 1.04 20.55 -1.58
C GLY A 22 0.63 19.36 -2.42
N CYS A 23 -0.52 19.43 -3.08
CA CYS A 23 -0.88 18.42 -4.08
C CYS A 23 0.09 18.56 -5.26
N ILE A 24 1.14 17.74 -5.33
CA ILE A 24 2.01 17.64 -6.51
C ILE A 24 1.15 17.07 -7.63
N ARG A 25 0.81 17.91 -8.61
CA ARG A 25 -0.03 17.56 -9.75
C ARG A 25 0.75 16.78 -10.81
N ASN A 26 2.05 16.58 -10.61
CA ASN A 26 2.98 16.05 -11.60
C ASN A 26 2.87 16.81 -12.94
N CYS A 27 2.61 18.12 -12.89
CA CYS A 27 2.56 18.98 -14.07
C CYS A 27 3.93 19.64 -14.32
N MET A 28 4.07 20.25 -15.51
CA MET A 28 5.32 20.92 -15.90
C MET A 28 5.68 22.07 -14.95
N ASP A 29 4.68 22.76 -14.39
CA ASP A 29 4.89 23.87 -13.46
C ASP A 29 5.55 23.41 -12.16
N ASP A 30 5.10 22.29 -11.59
CA ASP A 30 5.71 21.69 -10.39
C ASP A 30 7.17 21.31 -10.66
N LEU A 31 7.46 20.81 -11.87
CA LEU A 31 8.80 20.43 -12.28
C LEU A 31 9.73 21.64 -12.47
N MET A 32 9.20 22.75 -12.98
CA MET A 32 9.92 24.02 -13.08
C MET A 32 10.25 24.63 -11.71
N ILE A 33 9.30 24.55 -10.76
CA ILE A 33 9.52 25.01 -9.38
C ILE A 33 10.65 24.19 -8.73
N LEU A 34 10.63 22.87 -8.90
CA LEU A 34 11.67 21.97 -8.38
C LEU A 34 13.06 22.32 -8.96
N TRP A 35 13.09 22.65 -10.25
CA TRP A 35 14.30 23.11 -10.94
C TRP A 35 14.80 24.46 -10.43
N TYR A 36 13.91 25.41 -10.17
CA TYR A 36 14.26 26.73 -9.65
C TYR A 36 14.96 26.66 -8.29
N PHE A 37 14.51 25.75 -7.41
CA PHE A 37 15.14 25.53 -6.10
C PHE A 37 16.43 24.68 -6.17
N GLY A 38 16.89 24.31 -7.37
CA GLY A 38 18.12 23.54 -7.55
C GLY A 38 18.06 22.12 -6.97
N LEU A 39 16.85 21.63 -6.68
CA LEU A 39 16.62 20.28 -6.20
C LEU A 39 16.87 19.34 -7.38
N ARG A 40 18.10 18.83 -7.47
CA ARG A 40 18.42 17.68 -8.33
C ARG A 40 17.73 16.45 -7.74
N GLY A 41 16.44 16.33 -8.03
CA GLY A 41 15.66 15.17 -7.69
C GLY A 41 16.37 13.93 -8.23
N ARG A 42 16.71 13.00 -7.34
CA ARG A 42 17.15 11.66 -7.75
C ARG A 42 15.91 10.98 -8.29
N LEU A 43 15.54 11.28 -9.53
CA LEU A 43 14.36 10.72 -10.19
C LEU A 43 14.52 9.20 -10.15
N VAL A 44 13.77 8.56 -9.26
CA VAL A 44 13.70 7.12 -9.19
C VAL A 44 13.15 6.69 -10.54
N LYS A 45 13.89 5.83 -11.26
CA LYS A 45 13.40 5.25 -12.51
C LYS A 45 11.99 4.73 -12.26
N ALA A 46 11.04 5.13 -13.11
CA ALA A 46 9.68 4.66 -13.01
C ALA A 46 9.69 3.12 -12.87
N PRO A 47 8.95 2.56 -11.90
CA PRO A 47 8.93 1.13 -11.70
C PRO A 47 8.50 0.44 -12.99
N ILE A 48 9.27 -0.56 -13.42
CA ILE A 48 8.93 -1.35 -14.60
C ILE A 48 7.73 -2.23 -14.23
N ILE A 49 6.59 -2.01 -14.89
CA ILE A 49 5.41 -2.85 -14.75
C ILE A 49 5.74 -4.22 -15.34
N LYS A 50 5.87 -5.23 -14.48
CA LYS A 50 6.04 -6.63 -14.89
C LYS A 50 4.71 -7.33 -14.76
N SER A 51 4.24 -8.00 -15.83
CA SER A 51 3.07 -8.86 -15.71
C SER A 51 3.42 -10.05 -14.82
N VAL A 52 2.67 -10.22 -13.74
CA VAL A 52 2.76 -11.43 -12.90
C VAL A 52 1.56 -12.29 -13.25
N ILE A 53 1.82 -13.52 -13.73
CA ILE A 53 0.76 -14.50 -13.93
C ILE A 53 0.37 -15.02 -12.55
N TRP A 54 -0.86 -14.75 -12.13
CA TRP A 54 -1.41 -15.34 -10.92
C TRP A 54 -1.81 -16.79 -11.19
N LEU A 55 -1.18 -17.72 -10.46
CA LEU A 55 -1.58 -19.12 -10.46
C LEU A 55 -2.55 -19.37 -9.31
N PRO A 56 -3.71 -19.98 -9.55
CA PRO A 56 -4.64 -20.29 -8.48
C PRO A 56 -4.04 -21.26 -7.47
N PRO A 57 -4.40 -21.14 -6.18
CA PRO A 57 -4.01 -22.11 -5.18
C PRO A 57 -4.62 -23.49 -5.50
N ALA A 58 -4.07 -24.54 -4.92
CA ALA A 58 -4.60 -25.90 -5.11
C ALA A 58 -6.07 -26.00 -4.66
N PRO A 59 -6.89 -26.88 -5.28
CA PRO A 59 -8.25 -27.13 -4.83
C PRO A 59 -8.31 -27.46 -3.33
N GLY A 60 -9.25 -26.85 -2.62
CA GLY A 60 -9.39 -26.98 -1.16
C GLY A 60 -8.65 -25.89 -0.37
N LEU A 61 -7.80 -25.08 -1.00
CA LEU A 61 -7.22 -23.89 -0.38
C LEU A 61 -8.03 -22.64 -0.70
N ILE A 62 -8.08 -21.74 0.27
CA ILE A 62 -8.64 -20.41 0.13
C ILE A 62 -7.47 -19.43 0.11
N LYS A 63 -7.46 -18.55 -0.89
CA LYS A 63 -6.59 -17.37 -0.92
C LYS A 63 -7.24 -16.30 -0.06
N VAL A 64 -6.45 -15.68 0.81
CA VAL A 64 -6.87 -14.48 1.53
C VAL A 64 -6.05 -13.33 0.99
N ASP A 65 -6.74 -12.34 0.42
CA ASP A 65 -6.14 -11.09 -0.02
C ASP A 65 -6.46 -10.04 1.03
N THR A 66 -5.43 -9.46 1.65
CA THR A 66 -5.57 -8.49 2.72
C THR A 66 -4.97 -7.14 2.35
N ASP A 67 -5.65 -6.06 2.76
CA ASP A 67 -5.20 -4.69 2.58
C ASP A 67 -5.56 -3.84 3.79
N SER A 68 -4.76 -2.81 4.04
CA SER A 68 -4.98 -1.89 5.15
C SER A 68 -4.64 -0.46 4.73
N ALA A 69 -5.41 0.49 5.24
CA ALA A 69 -5.25 1.90 4.94
C ALA A 69 -5.33 2.73 6.22
N ALA A 70 -4.58 3.83 6.26
CA ALA A 70 -4.65 4.83 7.31
C ALA A 70 -4.69 6.23 6.68
N LEU A 71 -5.55 7.12 7.19
CA LEU A 71 -5.73 8.47 6.68
C LEU A 71 -4.53 9.38 6.99
N SER A 72 -3.81 9.09 8.06
CA SER A 72 -2.57 9.75 8.47
C SER A 72 -1.68 8.78 9.26
N SER A 73 -0.45 9.20 9.60
CA SER A 73 0.51 8.37 10.34
C SER A 73 0.93 9.09 11.63
N PRO A 74 0.28 8.83 12.78
CA PRO A 74 -0.88 7.95 12.98
C PRO A 74 -2.22 8.62 12.61
N GLY A 75 -3.24 7.83 12.33
CA GLY A 75 -4.56 8.34 11.90
C GLY A 75 -5.66 7.29 11.95
N VAL A 76 -6.89 7.73 11.66
CA VAL A 76 -8.03 6.81 11.47
C VAL A 76 -7.68 5.85 10.35
N GLY A 77 -7.77 4.56 10.65
CA GLY A 77 -7.39 3.52 9.73
C GLY A 77 -8.41 2.39 9.67
N GLY A 78 -8.10 1.42 8.85
CA GLY A 78 -8.90 0.22 8.73
C GLY A 78 -8.12 -0.84 7.99
N LEU A 79 -8.56 -2.06 8.18
CA LEU A 79 -8.05 -3.21 7.46
C LEU A 79 -9.20 -4.05 6.96
N GLY A 80 -8.93 -4.86 5.95
CA GLY A 80 -9.89 -5.81 5.45
C GLY A 80 -9.24 -6.87 4.60
N GLY A 81 -10.04 -7.86 4.24
CA GLY A 81 -9.60 -8.91 3.36
C GLY A 81 -10.74 -9.63 2.67
N VAL A 82 -10.40 -10.34 1.61
CA VAL A 82 -11.31 -11.12 0.79
C VAL A 82 -10.82 -12.56 0.70
N PHE A 83 -11.72 -13.49 0.99
CA PHE A 83 -11.50 -14.93 0.84
C PHE A 83 -11.89 -15.34 -0.57
N CYS A 84 -10.94 -15.82 -1.35
CA CYS A 84 -11.13 -16.27 -2.73
C CYS A 84 -10.81 -17.77 -2.86
N SER A 85 -11.68 -18.52 -3.53
CA SER A 85 -11.40 -19.92 -3.88
C SER A 85 -10.36 -20.03 -5.00
N CYS A 86 -9.84 -21.24 -5.24
CA CYS A 86 -8.98 -21.55 -6.38
C CYS A 86 -9.61 -21.27 -7.76
N TRP A 87 -10.93 -21.10 -7.82
CA TRP A 87 -11.67 -20.75 -9.04
C TRP A 87 -11.94 -19.24 -9.15
N ALA A 88 -11.24 -18.43 -8.35
CA ALA A 88 -11.44 -16.99 -8.22
C ALA A 88 -12.84 -16.55 -7.74
N PHE A 89 -13.66 -17.48 -7.23
CA PHE A 89 -14.92 -17.10 -6.56
C PHE A 89 -14.67 -16.56 -5.16
N VAL A 90 -15.24 -15.40 -4.87
CA VAL A 90 -15.27 -14.83 -3.52
C VAL A 90 -16.16 -15.70 -2.62
N LYS A 91 -15.60 -16.12 -1.49
CA LYS A 91 -16.27 -16.90 -0.44
C LYS A 91 -16.71 -16.04 0.74
N GLY A 92 -16.09 -14.88 0.93
CA GLY A 92 -16.45 -13.93 1.97
C GLY A 92 -15.46 -12.75 2.03
N CYS A 93 -15.75 -11.79 2.89
CA CYS A 93 -14.87 -10.66 3.16
C CYS A 93 -15.01 -10.20 4.62
N PHE A 94 -14.01 -9.48 5.11
CA PHE A 94 -14.04 -8.80 6.41
C PHE A 94 -13.50 -7.39 6.29
N ALA A 95 -13.97 -6.51 7.18
CA ALA A 95 -13.48 -5.15 7.33
C ALA A 95 -13.51 -4.78 8.81
N ILE A 96 -12.42 -4.21 9.31
CA ILE A 96 -12.23 -3.81 10.71
C ILE A 96 -11.73 -2.37 10.71
N SER A 97 -12.48 -1.49 11.37
CA SER A 97 -12.08 -0.10 11.59
C SER A 97 -11.07 -0.02 12.74
N LEU A 98 -9.99 0.73 12.53
CA LEU A 98 -8.99 1.05 13.54
C LEU A 98 -9.09 2.54 13.87
N ASP A 99 -9.18 2.88 15.15
CA ASP A 99 -9.45 4.25 15.58
C ASP A 99 -8.24 5.17 15.35
N GLN A 100 -7.07 4.76 15.82
CA GLN A 100 -5.82 5.42 15.52
C GLN A 100 -4.71 4.38 15.36
N ALA A 101 -4.20 4.26 14.13
CA ALA A 101 -3.15 3.31 13.79
C ALA A 101 -2.12 3.96 12.86
N PHE A 102 -0.88 3.50 12.95
CA PHE A 102 0.09 3.72 11.89
C PHE A 102 -0.22 2.79 10.70
N ALA A 103 0.11 3.21 9.48
CA ALA A 103 -0.06 2.36 8.30
C ALA A 103 0.64 1.00 8.46
N PHE A 104 1.82 0.96 9.08
CA PHE A 104 2.54 -0.31 9.33
C PHE A 104 1.86 -1.19 10.39
N GLU A 105 1.22 -0.59 11.41
CA GLU A 105 0.51 -1.33 12.45
C GLU A 105 -0.75 -1.96 11.90
N ALA A 106 -1.49 -1.23 11.06
CA ALA A 106 -2.66 -1.74 10.36
C ALA A 106 -2.27 -2.94 9.50
N GLU A 107 -1.17 -2.87 8.75
CA GLU A 107 -0.68 -3.98 7.94
C GLU A 107 -0.27 -5.20 8.79
N LEU A 108 0.40 -4.98 9.93
CA LEU A 108 0.82 -6.05 10.84
C LEU A 108 -0.38 -6.77 11.46
N LEU A 109 -1.39 -6.01 11.90
CA LEU A 109 -2.63 -6.55 12.44
C LEU A 109 -3.37 -7.36 11.39
N THR A 110 -3.41 -6.87 10.15
CA THR A 110 -4.08 -7.58 9.05
C THR A 110 -3.45 -8.94 8.80
N ALA A 111 -2.11 -9.01 8.78
CA ALA A 111 -1.38 -10.27 8.61
C ALA A 111 -1.60 -11.26 9.78
N SER A 112 -1.88 -10.77 10.99
CA SER A 112 -2.18 -11.62 12.15
C SER A 112 -3.58 -12.23 12.15
N LEU A 113 -4.50 -11.66 11.37
CA LEU A 113 -5.88 -12.12 11.25
C LEU A 113 -6.07 -13.19 10.15
N ASP A 114 -5.06 -13.38 9.30
CA ASP A 114 -5.08 -14.34 8.18
C ASP A 114 -4.74 -15.79 8.57
N HIS A 115 -4.87 -16.16 9.85
CA HIS A 115 -4.42 -17.46 10.38
C HIS A 115 -5.53 -18.53 10.50
#